data_AF-A0A1Z9B814-F1
#
_entry.id   AF-A0A1Z9B814-F1
#
_cell.length_a   1.000
_cell.length_b   1.000
_cell.length_c   1.000
_cell.angle_alpha   90.00
_cell.angle_beta   90.00
_cell.angle_gamma   90.00
#
_symmetry.space_group_name_H-M   'P 1'
#
loop_
_entity.id
_entity.type
_entity.pdbx_description
1 polymer ?
#
loop_
_entity_poly.entity_id
_entity_poly.type
_entity_poly.pdbx_seq_one_letter_code
_entity_poly.pdbx_strand_id
1 'polypeptide(L)'
;MELSTKLKKNPSKVLAVELCAVNPEMTVAQIAGKLNISKSCLENWKREPAFIDAVYDRYMLQFGLEIPQVLDSMLREAKAGNVQAGRLILEHSGKLVKNINVTIDSPFEKFLKSVPEAEIVEDAIIVESASEALNGVNFDELPERDTKSQYKREIEEKQATKELIKKAEYNAKQKLWYRWRKRAEAVGVPLLKGRRPTPAQRKDWEKLIVEAEKLRNTK
;
A
#
# COMPACT_ATOMS: atom_id res chain seq x y z
N MET A 1 18.42 14.03 -13.62
CA MET A 1 19.13 15.24 -14.12
C MET A 1 18.21 16.40 -14.54
N GLU A 2 16.94 16.17 -14.88
CA GLU A 2 16.01 17.23 -15.32
C GLU A 2 15.48 18.18 -14.22
N LEU A 3 15.59 17.81 -12.94
CA LEU A 3 15.11 18.66 -11.84
C LEU A 3 15.97 19.92 -11.65
N SER A 4 17.28 19.84 -11.93
CA SER A 4 18.19 20.99 -11.76
C SER A 4 17.93 22.10 -12.79
N THR A 5 17.44 21.79 -13.99
CA THR A 5 17.28 22.75 -15.08
C THR A 5 16.12 23.73 -14.85
N LYS A 6 15.08 23.35 -14.10
CA LYS A 6 13.99 24.26 -13.74
C LYS A 6 14.36 25.21 -12.59
N LEU A 7 15.17 24.74 -11.63
CA LEU A 7 15.65 25.56 -10.50
C LEU A 7 16.71 26.58 -10.92
N LYS A 8 17.58 26.23 -11.87
CA LYS A 8 18.62 27.11 -12.43
C LYS A 8 18.10 28.43 -13.02
N LYS A 9 16.80 28.53 -13.31
CA LYS A 9 16.18 29.77 -13.83
C LYS A 9 16.10 30.88 -12.78
N ASN A 10 16.07 30.54 -11.49
CA ASN A 10 15.97 31.50 -10.40
C ASN A 10 17.18 31.38 -9.45
N PRO A 11 18.18 32.29 -9.52
CA PRO A 11 19.41 32.18 -8.73
C PRO A 11 19.13 32.20 -7.21
N SER A 12 18.14 32.99 -6.77
CA SER A 12 17.78 33.04 -5.35
C SER A 12 17.17 31.73 -4.83
N LYS A 13 16.51 30.97 -5.71
CA LYS A 13 15.96 29.65 -5.36
C LYS A 13 17.07 28.61 -5.26
N VAL A 14 18.10 28.69 -6.11
CA VAL A 14 19.30 27.85 -6.01
C VAL A 14 20.07 28.14 -4.73
N LEU A 15 20.29 29.43 -4.41
CA LEU A 15 20.96 29.83 -3.17
C LEU A 15 20.17 29.41 -1.93
N ALA A 16 18.84 29.44 -1.99
CA ALA A 16 17.98 28.91 -0.93
C ALA A 16 18.16 27.42 -0.72
N VAL A 17 18.29 26.63 -1.80
CA VAL A 17 18.56 25.19 -1.72
C VAL A 17 19.89 24.95 -1.02
N GLU A 18 20.95 25.67 -1.40
CA GLU A 18 22.27 25.55 -0.77
C GLU A 18 22.24 25.89 0.72
N LEU A 19 21.63 27.01 1.10
CA LEU A 19 21.53 27.43 2.49
C LEU A 19 20.74 26.43 3.35
N CYS A 20 19.64 25.90 2.81
CA CYS A 20 18.84 24.89 3.50
C CYS A 20 19.59 23.56 3.66
N ALA A 21 20.38 23.16 2.67
CA ALA A 21 21.12 21.90 2.70
C ALA A 21 22.36 21.96 3.62
N VAL A 22 23.07 23.09 3.64
CA VAL A 22 24.30 23.26 4.44
C VAL A 22 23.99 23.51 5.90
N ASN A 23 22.91 24.22 6.22
CA ASN A 23 22.59 24.60 7.59
C ASN A 23 21.17 24.16 8.00
N PRO A 24 20.98 22.89 8.39
CA PRO A 24 19.68 22.39 8.85
C PRO A 24 19.12 23.14 10.07
N GLU A 25 20.00 23.67 10.92
CA GLU A 25 19.65 24.38 12.16
C GLU A 25 19.07 25.79 11.91
N MET A 26 19.29 26.36 10.71
CA MET A 26 18.83 27.71 10.43
C MET A 26 17.31 27.76 10.26
N THR A 27 16.68 28.71 10.98
CA THR A 27 15.23 28.92 10.83
C THR A 27 14.89 29.50 9.46
N VAL A 28 13.69 29.19 8.95
CA VAL A 28 13.19 29.70 7.66
C VAL A 28 13.23 31.23 7.60
N ALA A 29 12.98 31.91 8.72
CA ALA A 29 13.05 33.37 8.81
C ALA A 29 14.47 33.91 8.60
N GLN A 30 15.48 33.25 9.19
CA GLN A 30 16.89 33.64 9.03
C GLN A 30 17.38 33.39 7.61
N ILE A 31 16.98 32.28 6.99
CA ILE A 31 17.32 31.97 5.60
C ILE A 31 16.70 33.00 4.66
N ALA A 32 15.42 33.34 4.87
CA ALA A 32 14.72 34.35 4.10
C ALA A 32 15.38 35.74 4.25
N GLY A 33 15.83 36.09 5.47
CA GLY A 33 16.58 37.31 5.73
C GLY A 33 17.91 37.40 4.97
N LYS A 34 18.69 36.29 4.93
CA LYS A 34 19.95 36.24 4.16
C LYS A 34 19.74 36.42 2.65
N LEU A 35 18.59 35.96 2.14
CA LEU A 35 18.26 36.03 0.72
C LEU A 35 17.52 37.31 0.32
N ASN A 36 17.15 38.16 1.30
CA ASN A 36 16.24 39.30 1.12
C ASN A 36 14.91 38.92 0.46
N ILE A 37 14.32 37.81 0.91
CA ILE A 37 13.04 37.30 0.41
C ILE A 37 12.01 37.28 1.54
N SER A 38 10.73 37.44 1.22
CA SER A 38 9.65 37.21 2.18
C SER A 38 9.62 35.76 2.64
N LYS A 39 9.42 35.54 3.95
CA LYS A 39 9.25 34.21 4.57
C LYS A 39 8.21 33.36 3.83
N SER A 40 7.08 33.96 3.45
CA SER A 40 5.99 33.25 2.74
C SER A 40 6.44 32.69 1.39
N CYS A 41 7.33 33.38 0.68
CA CYS A 41 7.85 32.91 -0.61
C CYS A 41 8.74 31.67 -0.43
N LEU A 42 9.61 31.66 0.58
CA LEU A 42 10.44 30.49 0.91
C LEU A 42 9.59 29.30 1.37
N GLU A 43 8.53 29.54 2.14
CA GLU A 43 7.58 28.49 2.52
C GLU A 43 6.85 27.90 1.31
N ASN A 44 6.48 28.73 0.33
CA ASN A 44 5.89 28.24 -0.91
C ASN A 44 6.87 27.36 -1.70
N TRP A 45 8.15 27.74 -1.77
CA TRP A 45 9.16 26.90 -2.43
C TRP A 45 9.36 25.56 -1.72
N LYS A 46 9.36 25.54 -0.38
CA LYS A 46 9.46 24.30 0.40
C LYS A 46 8.27 23.34 0.22
N ARG A 47 7.13 23.82 -0.31
CA ARG A 47 6.00 22.95 -0.67
C ARG A 47 6.17 22.28 -2.03
N GLU A 48 7.05 22.80 -2.89
CA GLU A 48 7.28 22.23 -4.21
C GLU A 48 8.16 20.97 -4.10
N PRO A 49 7.74 19.81 -4.62
CA PRO A 49 8.53 18.58 -4.55
C PRO A 49 9.92 18.73 -5.18
N ALA A 50 10.01 19.42 -6.31
CA ALA A 50 11.27 19.65 -7.01
C ALA A 50 12.30 20.43 -6.17
N PHE A 51 11.85 21.28 -5.24
CA PHE A 51 12.73 22.01 -4.34
C PHE A 51 13.25 21.08 -3.22
N ILE A 52 12.39 20.25 -2.66
CA ILE A 52 12.76 19.28 -1.61
C ILE A 52 13.80 18.30 -2.14
N ASP A 53 13.56 17.75 -3.33
CA ASP A 53 14.49 16.81 -3.98
C ASP A 53 15.87 17.46 -4.18
N ALA A 54 15.91 18.71 -4.63
CA ALA A 54 17.17 19.42 -4.83
C ALA A 54 17.91 19.75 -3.53
N VAL A 55 17.19 20.03 -2.43
CA VAL A 55 17.80 20.19 -1.09
C VAL A 55 18.41 18.87 -0.65
N TYR A 56 17.69 17.76 -0.84
CA TYR A 56 18.18 16.43 -0.49
C TYR A 56 19.43 16.06 -1.30
N ASP A 57 19.38 16.24 -2.63
CA ASP A 57 20.52 15.97 -3.51
C ASP A 57 21.77 16.77 -3.08
N ARG A 58 21.59 18.07 -2.77
CA ARG A 58 22.70 18.91 -2.32
C ARG A 58 23.24 18.47 -0.97
N TYR A 59 22.36 18.11 -0.04
CA TYR A 59 22.75 17.58 1.28
C TYR A 59 23.51 16.25 1.16
N MET A 60 23.06 15.33 0.31
CA MET A 60 23.73 14.06 0.06
C MET A 60 25.15 14.23 -0.50
N LEU A 61 25.36 15.22 -1.36
CA LEU A 61 26.71 15.55 -1.86
C LEU A 61 27.63 16.03 -0.73
N GLN A 62 27.13 16.90 0.15
CA GLN A 62 27.90 17.40 1.29
C GLN A 62 28.20 16.27 2.28
N PHE A 63 27.18 15.50 2.65
CA PHE A 63 27.32 14.33 3.52
C PHE A 63 28.35 13.34 2.97
N GLY A 64 28.34 13.08 1.66
CA GLY A 64 29.32 12.22 1.00
C GLY A 64 30.78 12.64 1.21
N LEU A 65 31.05 13.96 1.29
CA LEU A 65 32.39 14.50 1.57
C LEU A 65 32.80 14.36 3.04
N GLU A 66 31.84 14.25 3.95
CA GLU A 66 32.08 14.10 5.39
C GLU A 66 32.31 12.64 5.80
N ILE A 67 31.84 11.67 5.01
CA ILE A 67 32.02 10.22 5.27
C ILE A 67 33.50 9.86 5.57
N PRO A 68 34.50 10.30 4.78
CA PRO A 68 35.90 10.00 5.08
C PRO A 68 36.35 10.49 6.46
N GLN A 69 35.90 11.68 6.89
CA GLN A 69 36.24 12.23 8.20
C GLN A 69 35.56 11.45 9.34
N VAL A 70 34.31 11.02 9.13
CA VAL A 70 33.61 10.14 10.05
C VAL A 70 34.32 8.79 10.16
N LEU A 71 34.75 8.21 9.05
CA LEU A 71 35.49 6.94 9.04
C LEU A 71 36.84 7.04 9.75
N ASP A 72 37.58 8.14 9.59
CA ASP A 72 38.84 8.37 10.32
C ASP A 72 38.60 8.50 11.82
N SER A 73 37.56 9.24 12.21
CA SER A 73 37.13 9.36 13.61
C SER A 73 36.76 8.00 14.20
N MET A 74 35.98 7.19 13.46
CA MET A 74 35.64 5.83 13.86
C MET A 74 36.86 4.92 13.92
N LEU A 75 37.84 5.09 13.03
CA LEU A 75 39.06 4.29 13.01
C LEU A 75 39.89 4.55 14.28
N ARG A 76 39.95 5.81 14.73
CA ARG A 76 40.58 6.17 16.00
C ARG A 76 39.89 5.52 17.19
N GLU A 77 38.55 5.57 17.23
CA GLU A 77 37.75 4.93 18.29
C GLU A 77 37.91 3.40 18.28
N ALA A 78 37.96 2.79 17.10
CA ALA A 78 38.21 1.37 16.96
C ALA A 78 39.60 0.98 17.49
N LYS A 79 40.64 1.77 17.20
CA LYS A 79 42.00 1.60 17.76
C LYS A 79 42.03 1.78 19.28
N ALA A 80 41.16 2.61 19.85
CA ALA A 80 41.01 2.79 21.29
C ALA A 80 40.24 1.63 21.97
N GLY A 81 39.78 0.63 21.21
CA GLY A 81 39.10 -0.56 21.74
C GLY A 81 37.56 -0.53 21.60
N ASN A 82 36.99 0.44 20.90
CA ASN A 82 35.56 0.46 20.63
C ASN A 82 35.18 -0.58 19.55
N VAL A 83 34.66 -1.73 20.00
CA VAL A 83 34.27 -2.86 19.15
C VAL A 83 33.16 -2.49 18.15
N GLN A 84 32.26 -1.58 18.51
CA GLN A 84 31.15 -1.18 17.63
C GLN A 84 31.66 -0.33 16.45
N ALA A 85 32.57 0.59 16.71
CA ALA A 85 33.23 1.37 15.65
C ALA A 85 34.03 0.45 14.71
N GLY A 86 34.75 -0.52 15.26
CA GLY A 86 35.45 -1.54 14.48
C GLY A 86 34.52 -2.37 13.59
N ARG A 87 33.39 -2.83 14.13
CA ARG A 87 32.34 -3.53 13.36
C ARG A 87 31.85 -2.67 12.20
N LEU A 88 31.51 -1.41 12.46
CA LEU A 88 30.96 -0.51 11.44
C LEU A 88 31.94 -0.27 10.27
N ILE A 89 33.24 -0.12 10.56
CA ILE A 89 34.27 0.02 9.52
C ILE A 89 34.44 -1.26 8.70
N LEU A 90 34.38 -2.42 9.35
CA LEU A 90 34.49 -3.72 8.66
C LEU A 90 33.26 -4.00 7.79
N GLU A 91 32.06 -3.61 8.24
CA GLU A 91 30.84 -3.65 7.44
C GLU A 91 30.94 -2.69 6.24
N HIS A 92 31.37 -1.43 6.46
CA HIS A 92 31.55 -0.45 5.37
C HIS A 92 32.59 -0.90 4.33
N SER A 93 33.70 -1.49 4.77
CA SER A 93 34.76 -2.00 3.86
C SER A 93 34.42 -3.34 3.21
N GLY A 94 33.27 -3.95 3.53
CA GLY A 94 32.87 -5.27 3.03
C GLY A 94 33.70 -6.43 3.57
N LYS A 95 34.61 -6.20 4.52
CA LYS A 95 35.41 -7.26 5.14
C LYS A 95 34.60 -8.11 6.11
N LEU A 96 33.54 -7.54 6.69
CA LEU A 96 32.57 -8.25 7.50
C LEU A 96 31.27 -8.38 6.72
N VAL A 97 31.08 -9.53 6.08
CA VAL A 97 29.86 -9.86 5.33
C VAL A 97 28.86 -10.56 6.26
N LYS A 98 27.64 -10.06 6.32
CA LYS A 98 26.52 -10.76 6.97
C LYS A 98 25.92 -11.73 5.96
N ASN A 99 26.34 -12.99 6.01
CA ASN A 99 25.73 -14.03 5.18
C ASN A 99 24.29 -14.26 5.65
N ILE A 100 23.30 -13.81 4.87
CA ILE A 100 21.89 -14.09 5.12
C ILE A 100 21.57 -15.40 4.42
N ASN A 101 21.35 -16.47 5.18
CA ASN A 101 20.84 -17.72 4.62
C ASN A 101 19.34 -17.58 4.41
N VAL A 102 18.91 -17.23 3.19
CA VAL A 102 17.49 -17.17 2.84
C VAL A 102 17.07 -18.57 2.37
N THR A 103 16.50 -19.35 3.29
CA THR A 103 15.77 -20.57 2.92
C THR A 103 14.44 -20.16 2.30
N ILE A 104 14.37 -20.18 0.97
CA ILE A 104 13.12 -19.97 0.22
C ILE A 104 12.40 -21.31 0.20
N ASP A 105 11.54 -21.54 1.19
CA ASP A 105 10.63 -22.68 1.16
C ASP A 105 9.71 -22.56 -0.06
N SER A 106 9.55 -23.65 -0.82
CA SER A 106 8.59 -23.73 -1.92
C SER A 106 7.17 -23.44 -1.40
N PRO A 107 6.26 -22.84 -2.20
CA PRO A 107 4.84 -22.75 -1.83
C PRO A 107 4.25 -24.09 -1.38
N PHE A 108 4.73 -25.20 -1.95
CA PHE A 108 4.33 -26.55 -1.55
C PHE A 108 4.88 -26.95 -0.18
N GLU A 109 6.14 -26.63 0.13
CA GLU A 109 6.71 -26.88 1.46
C GLU A 109 6.06 -26.02 2.53
N LYS A 110 5.71 -24.76 2.21
CA LYS A 110 4.92 -23.89 3.09
C LYS A 110 3.54 -24.47 3.35
N PHE A 111 2.90 -25.01 2.30
CA PHE A 111 1.62 -25.69 2.42
C PHE A 111 1.73 -26.92 3.32
N LEU A 112 2.67 -27.83 3.05
CA LEU A 112 2.90 -29.02 3.88
C LEU A 112 3.22 -28.67 5.35
N LYS A 113 4.04 -27.66 5.60
CA LYS A 113 4.36 -27.19 6.96
C LYS A 113 3.17 -26.53 7.65
N SER A 114 2.21 -25.97 6.90
CA SER A 114 1.02 -25.29 7.45
C SER A 114 -0.12 -26.23 7.80
N VAL A 115 -0.08 -27.48 7.32
CA VAL A 115 -1.06 -28.51 7.66
C VAL A 115 -0.63 -29.17 8.99
N PRO A 116 -1.36 -28.96 10.11
CA PRO A 116 -0.93 -29.39 11.45
C PRO A 116 -0.91 -30.91 11.63
N GLU A 117 -1.63 -31.64 10.79
CA GLU A 117 -1.70 -33.09 10.76
C GLU A 117 -1.77 -33.50 9.29
N ALA A 118 -0.61 -33.69 8.66
CA ALA A 118 -0.59 -34.58 7.52
C ALA A 118 -0.83 -35.98 8.10
N GLU A 119 -2.08 -36.44 8.11
CA GLU A 119 -2.34 -37.87 8.13
C GLU A 119 -1.43 -38.46 7.05
N ILE A 120 -0.49 -39.31 7.45
CA ILE A 120 0.28 -40.13 6.52
C ILE A 120 -0.75 -41.11 5.98
N VAL A 121 -1.52 -40.66 4.99
CA VAL A 121 -2.41 -41.54 4.25
C VAL A 121 -1.47 -42.44 3.46
N GLU A 122 -1.45 -43.73 3.81
CA GLU A 122 -0.74 -44.75 3.06
C GLU A 122 -1.14 -44.62 1.57
N ASP A 123 -0.15 -44.59 0.67
CA ASP A 123 -0.34 -44.29 -0.76
C ASP A 123 -1.49 -45.09 -1.43
N ALA A 124 -1.85 -46.24 -0.86
CA ALA A 124 -2.95 -47.10 -1.30
C ALA A 124 -4.35 -46.44 -1.23
N ILE A 125 -4.64 -45.61 -0.22
CA ILE A 125 -5.99 -45.04 0.01
C ILE A 125 -6.27 -43.84 -0.92
N ILE A 126 -5.20 -43.12 -1.32
CA ILE A 126 -5.30 -41.97 -2.24
C ILE A 126 -5.65 -42.45 -3.66
N VAL A 127 -5.11 -43.60 -4.07
CA VAL A 127 -5.39 -44.19 -5.39
C VAL A 127 -6.87 -44.59 -5.50
N GLU A 128 -7.44 -45.17 -4.45
CA GLU A 128 -8.82 -45.65 -4.45
C GLU A 128 -9.84 -44.50 -4.51
N SER A 129 -9.67 -43.47 -3.67
CA SER A 129 -10.52 -42.27 -3.69
C SER A 129 -10.40 -41.44 -4.98
N ALA A 130 -9.20 -41.32 -5.56
CA ALA A 130 -9.03 -40.68 -6.87
C ALA A 130 -9.70 -41.50 -7.98
N SER A 131 -9.61 -42.84 -7.93
CA SER A 131 -10.26 -43.72 -8.90
C SER A 131 -11.80 -43.61 -8.86
N GLU A 132 -12.40 -43.49 -7.68
CA GLU A 132 -13.86 -43.30 -7.55
C GLU A 132 -14.34 -41.99 -8.16
N ALA A 133 -13.57 -40.91 -8.02
CA ALA A 133 -13.85 -39.62 -8.66
C ALA A 133 -13.65 -39.65 -10.19
N LEU A 134 -12.77 -40.54 -10.70
CA LEU A 134 -12.50 -40.73 -12.12
C LEU A 134 -13.51 -41.66 -12.80
N ASN A 135 -14.20 -42.53 -12.06
CA ASN A 135 -15.14 -43.52 -12.60
C ASN A 135 -16.37 -42.94 -13.31
N GLY A 136 -16.62 -41.62 -13.20
CA GLY A 136 -17.69 -40.90 -13.89
C GLY A 136 -17.22 -39.98 -15.02
N VAL A 137 -15.92 -39.83 -15.24
CA VAL A 137 -15.35 -38.92 -16.23
C VAL A 137 -14.76 -39.77 -17.36
N ASN A 138 -15.47 -39.87 -18.47
CA ASN A 138 -14.95 -40.56 -19.65
C ASN A 138 -13.83 -39.70 -20.29
N PHE A 139 -12.57 -40.07 -20.07
CA PHE A 139 -11.40 -39.36 -20.63
C PHE A 139 -11.20 -39.59 -22.13
N ASP A 140 -11.91 -40.54 -22.74
CA ASP A 140 -11.81 -40.80 -24.17
C ASP A 140 -12.38 -39.64 -25.01
N GLU A 141 -13.35 -38.89 -24.46
CA GLU A 141 -13.87 -37.66 -25.07
C GLU A 141 -13.41 -36.45 -24.26
N LEU A 142 -12.25 -35.93 -24.64
CA LEU A 142 -11.84 -34.59 -24.25
C LEU A 142 -12.92 -33.58 -24.69
N PRO A 143 -13.22 -32.55 -23.87
CA PRO A 143 -14.07 -31.45 -24.31
C PRO A 143 -13.55 -30.86 -25.62
N GLU A 144 -14.46 -30.52 -26.52
CA GLU A 144 -14.09 -29.90 -27.79
C GLU A 144 -13.20 -28.68 -27.54
N ARG A 145 -12.04 -28.67 -28.22
CA ARG A 145 -11.08 -27.59 -28.08
C ARG A 145 -11.69 -26.30 -28.60
N ASP A 146 -11.82 -25.31 -27.74
CA ASP A 146 -12.23 -23.98 -28.15
C ASP A 146 -11.17 -23.38 -29.11
N THR A 147 -11.57 -23.14 -30.35
CA THR A 147 -10.71 -22.57 -31.41
C THR A 147 -10.72 -21.04 -31.39
N LYS A 148 -11.47 -20.41 -30.49
CA LYS A 148 -11.46 -18.95 -30.34
C LYS A 148 -10.05 -18.44 -30.03
N SER A 149 -9.72 -17.29 -30.60
CA SER A 149 -8.51 -16.54 -30.23
C SER A 149 -8.53 -16.22 -28.74
N GLN A 150 -7.40 -16.46 -28.07
CA GLN A 150 -7.22 -16.22 -26.64
C GLN A 150 -7.62 -14.79 -26.22
N TYR A 151 -7.36 -13.80 -27.08
CA TYR A 151 -7.76 -12.40 -26.87
C TYR A 151 -9.29 -12.22 -26.79
N LYS A 152 -10.05 -12.89 -27.68
CA LYS A 152 -11.53 -12.80 -27.68
C LYS A 152 -12.10 -13.47 -26.43
N ARG A 153 -11.55 -14.62 -26.06
CA ARG A 153 -11.94 -15.35 -24.85
C ARG A 153 -11.71 -14.52 -23.58
N GLU A 154 -10.56 -13.87 -23.46
CA GLU A 154 -10.26 -13.02 -22.32
C GLU A 154 -11.24 -11.83 -22.20
N ILE A 155 -11.67 -11.26 -23.32
CA ILE A 155 -12.69 -10.20 -23.33
C ILE A 155 -14.05 -10.73 -22.85
N GLU A 156 -14.49 -11.88 -23.36
CA GLU A 156 -15.77 -12.51 -22.96
C GLU A 156 -15.77 -12.85 -21.46
N GLU A 157 -14.69 -13.45 -20.94
CA GLU A 157 -14.55 -13.79 -19.52
C GLU A 157 -14.54 -12.54 -18.64
N LYS A 158 -13.86 -11.47 -19.05
CA LYS A 158 -13.88 -10.17 -18.35
C LYS A 158 -15.26 -9.53 -18.36
N GLN A 159 -16.03 -9.68 -19.45
CA GLN A 159 -17.40 -9.18 -19.51
C GLN A 159 -18.32 -9.97 -18.59
N ALA A 160 -18.27 -11.31 -18.64
CA ALA A 160 -19.07 -12.18 -17.78
C ALA A 160 -18.80 -11.92 -16.28
N THR A 161 -17.53 -11.82 -15.89
CA THR A 161 -17.16 -11.48 -14.50
C THR A 161 -17.66 -10.10 -14.09
N LYS A 162 -17.56 -9.09 -14.96
CA LYS A 162 -18.09 -7.74 -14.70
C LYS A 162 -19.61 -7.73 -14.51
N GLU A 163 -20.35 -8.53 -15.27
CA GLU A 163 -21.80 -8.67 -15.11
C GLU A 163 -22.18 -9.34 -13.79
N LEU A 164 -21.47 -10.40 -13.41
CA LEU A 164 -21.66 -11.07 -12.12
C LEU A 164 -21.41 -10.12 -10.94
N ILE A 165 -20.35 -9.31 -11.00
CA ILE A 165 -20.03 -8.30 -9.98
C ILE A 165 -21.16 -7.26 -9.88
N LYS A 166 -21.61 -6.70 -11.01
CA LYS A 166 -22.73 -5.74 -11.04
C LYS A 166 -24.01 -6.34 -10.43
N LYS A 167 -24.33 -7.59 -10.75
CA LYS A 167 -25.50 -8.30 -10.21
C LYS A 167 -25.38 -8.50 -8.71
N ALA A 168 -24.19 -8.86 -8.21
CA ALA A 168 -23.92 -9.02 -6.79
C ALA A 168 -24.08 -7.68 -6.02
N GLU A 169 -23.54 -6.58 -6.55
CA GLU A 169 -23.69 -5.24 -5.96
C GLU A 169 -25.15 -4.78 -5.91
N TYR A 170 -25.90 -5.01 -6.99
CA TYR A 170 -27.33 -4.68 -7.05
C TYR A 170 -28.11 -5.46 -5.99
N ASN A 171 -27.88 -6.77 -5.90
CA ASN A 171 -28.53 -7.64 -4.92
C ASN A 171 -28.18 -7.23 -3.47
N ALA A 172 -26.94 -6.84 -3.20
CA ALA A 172 -26.53 -6.33 -1.89
C ALA A 172 -27.28 -5.04 -1.51
N LYS A 173 -27.41 -4.09 -2.45
CA LYS A 173 -28.20 -2.86 -2.26
C LYS A 173 -29.67 -3.16 -2.00
N GLN A 174 -30.28 -4.08 -2.74
CA GLN A 174 -31.67 -4.50 -2.53
C GLN A 174 -31.88 -5.13 -1.14
N LYS A 175 -30.96 -6.00 -0.70
CA LYS A 175 -31.00 -6.59 0.65
C LYS A 175 -30.92 -5.52 1.73
N LEU A 176 -30.04 -4.52 1.58
CA LEU A 176 -29.96 -3.39 2.52
C LEU A 176 -31.26 -2.58 2.55
N TRP A 177 -31.83 -2.27 1.39
CA TRP A 177 -33.09 -1.53 1.32
C TRP A 177 -34.27 -2.31 1.92
N TYR A 178 -34.31 -3.62 1.70
CA TYR A 178 -35.29 -4.48 2.34
C TYR A 178 -35.16 -4.43 3.86
N ARG A 179 -33.94 -4.57 4.41
CA ARG A 179 -33.68 -4.47 5.85
C ARG A 179 -34.20 -3.15 6.45
N TRP A 180 -33.91 -2.02 5.81
CA TRP A 180 -34.39 -0.72 6.27
C TRP A 180 -35.92 -0.58 6.22
N ARG A 181 -36.58 -1.11 5.17
CA ARG A 181 -38.05 -1.12 5.11
C ARG A 181 -38.67 -1.95 6.24
N LYS A 182 -38.13 -3.12 6.54
CA LYS A 182 -38.61 -3.96 7.66
C LYS A 182 -38.39 -3.28 9.01
N ARG A 183 -37.26 -2.58 9.20
CA ARG A 183 -37.00 -1.78 10.41
C ARG A 183 -37.99 -0.61 10.54
N ALA A 184 -38.23 0.13 9.46
CA ALA A 184 -39.21 1.22 9.45
C ALA A 184 -40.63 0.73 9.80
N GLU A 185 -41.05 -0.39 9.20
CA GLU A 185 -42.33 -1.06 9.48
C GLU A 185 -42.43 -1.46 10.96
N ALA A 186 -41.37 -2.05 11.53
CA ALA A 186 -41.35 -2.48 12.93
C ALA A 186 -41.48 -1.33 13.93
N VAL A 187 -41.03 -0.12 13.56
CA VAL A 187 -40.99 1.08 14.41
C VAL A 187 -42.13 2.05 14.08
N GLY A 188 -42.92 1.77 13.03
CA GLY A 188 -44.04 2.61 12.61
C GLY A 188 -43.64 3.88 11.86
N VAL A 189 -42.43 3.96 11.33
CA VAL A 189 -41.96 5.10 10.51
C VAL A 189 -42.48 4.94 9.07
N PRO A 190 -43.13 5.95 8.47
CA PRO A 190 -43.65 5.85 7.11
C PRO A 190 -42.52 5.63 6.09
N LEU A 191 -42.80 4.81 5.08
CA LEU A 191 -41.85 4.57 3.99
C LEU A 191 -41.66 5.83 3.15
N LEU A 192 -40.44 6.00 2.62
CA LEU A 192 -40.15 7.04 1.63
C LEU A 192 -41.09 6.91 0.43
N LYS A 193 -41.63 8.04 -0.02
CA LYS A 193 -42.52 8.12 -1.20
C LYS A 193 -41.83 7.51 -2.43
N GLY A 194 -42.60 6.87 -3.32
CA GLY A 194 -42.13 6.09 -4.49
C GLY A 194 -41.34 6.84 -5.58
N ARG A 195 -40.79 8.03 -5.31
CA ARG A 195 -39.79 8.68 -6.16
C ARG A 195 -38.38 8.31 -5.69
N ARG A 196 -37.38 8.47 -6.56
CA ARG A 196 -35.96 8.28 -6.20
C ARG A 196 -35.57 9.29 -5.11
N PRO A 197 -35.37 8.86 -3.84
CA PRO A 197 -35.01 9.78 -2.77
C PRO A 197 -33.58 10.28 -3.00
N THR A 198 -33.32 11.54 -2.68
CA THR A 198 -31.93 12.03 -2.69
C THR A 198 -31.11 11.34 -1.61
N PRO A 199 -29.78 11.23 -1.75
CA PRO A 199 -28.94 10.63 -0.72
C PRO A 199 -29.09 11.30 0.66
N ALA A 200 -29.32 12.61 0.71
CA ALA A 200 -29.58 13.34 1.95
C ALA A 200 -30.92 12.91 2.58
N GLN A 201 -32.00 12.93 1.81
CA GLN A 201 -33.34 12.48 2.27
C GLN A 201 -33.32 11.04 2.80
N ARG A 202 -32.54 10.15 2.16
CA ARG A 202 -32.38 8.78 2.63
C ARG A 202 -31.66 8.72 3.98
N LYS A 203 -30.57 9.48 4.14
CA LYS A 203 -29.82 9.51 5.42
C LYS A 203 -30.69 10.05 6.55
N ASP A 204 -31.48 11.07 6.29
CA ASP A 204 -32.37 11.63 7.32
C ASP A 204 -33.45 10.62 7.71
N TRP A 205 -34.01 9.90 6.74
CA TRP A 205 -34.96 8.82 7.01
C TRP A 205 -34.34 7.65 7.79
N GLU A 206 -33.11 7.24 7.45
CA GLU A 206 -32.38 6.21 8.21
C GLU A 206 -32.11 6.64 9.66
N LYS A 207 -31.79 7.92 9.89
CA LYS A 207 -31.63 8.48 11.25
C LYS A 207 -32.92 8.45 12.04
N LEU A 208 -34.05 8.83 11.44
CA LEU A 208 -35.37 8.78 12.09
C LEU A 208 -35.72 7.37 12.56
N ILE A 209 -35.42 6.35 11.76
CA ILE A 209 -35.63 4.94 12.14
C ILE A 209 -34.75 4.58 13.35
N VAL A 210 -33.47 4.93 13.33
CA VAL A 210 -32.53 4.63 14.42
C VAL A 210 -32.92 5.35 15.72
N GLU A 211 -33.34 6.60 15.66
CA GLU A 211 -33.81 7.37 16.82
C GLU A 211 -35.08 6.76 17.42
N ALA A 212 -36.03 6.37 16.57
CA ALA A 212 -37.26 5.74 17.02
C ALA A 212 -37.03 4.31 17.60
N GLU A 213 -36.05 3.56 17.08
CA GLU A 213 -35.60 2.31 17.70
C GLU A 213 -34.99 2.53 19.09
N LYS A 214 -34.17 3.57 19.26
CA LYS A 214 -33.59 3.92 20.57
C LYS A 214 -34.66 4.31 21.59
N LEU A 215 -35.66 5.10 21.18
CA LEU A 215 -36.78 5.49 22.03
C LEU A 215 -37.65 4.29 22.43
N ARG A 216 -37.77 3.28 21.56
CA ARG A 216 -38.49 2.04 21.88
C ARG A 216 -37.72 1.14 22.84
N ASN A 217 -36.39 1.11 22.75
CA ASN A 217 -35.53 0.28 23.62
C ASN A 217 -35.26 0.91 24.99
N THR A 218 -35.56 2.21 25.18
CA THR A 218 -35.37 2.93 26.45
C THR A 218 -36.65 3.02 27.30
N LYS A 219 -37.79 2.58 26.75
CA LYS A 219 -39.02 2.32 27.48
C LYS A 219 -39.10 0.85 27.87
#